data_AF-A0A6B3CQ76-F1
#
_entry.id   AF-A0A6B3CQ76-F1
#
_cell.length_a   1.000
_cell.length_b   1.000
_cell.length_c   1.000
_cell.angle_alpha   90.00
_cell.angle_beta   90.00
_cell.angle_gamma   90.00
#
_symmetry.space_group_name_H-M   'P 1'
#
loop_
_entity.id
_entity.type
_entity.pdbx_description
1 polymer ?
#
loop_
_entity_poly.entity_id
_entity_poly.type
_entity_poly.pdbx_seq_one_letter_code
_entity_poly.pdbx_strand_id
1 'polypeptide(L)'
;MPAPASAPAPQTPVNPRSRVLVASLMGTTIEFYDFYIYATAAVLVFPKLFFPSSDPTTALLSSFAVFGAAMVARPVGAVFF
;
A
#
# COMPACT_ATOMS: atom_id res chain seq x y z
N MET A 1 -16.41 -57.04 -15.50
CA MET A 1 -17.03 -55.72 -15.74
C MET A 1 -15.92 -54.69 -15.58
N PRO A 2 -15.45 -54.01 -16.64
CA PRO A 2 -14.40 -53.01 -16.51
C PRO A 2 -14.97 -51.76 -15.82
N ALA A 3 -14.23 -51.20 -14.86
CA ALA A 3 -14.61 -50.00 -14.12
C ALA A 3 -14.61 -48.76 -15.04
N PRO A 4 -15.47 -47.76 -14.79
CA PRO A 4 -15.51 -46.55 -15.61
C PRO A 4 -14.21 -45.75 -15.42
N ALA A 5 -13.60 -45.34 -16.53
CA ALA A 5 -12.43 -44.47 -16.51
C ALA A 5 -12.82 -43.07 -16.00
N SER A 6 -12.15 -42.60 -14.96
CA SER A 6 -12.33 -41.27 -14.38
C SER A 6 -12.03 -40.19 -15.41
N ALA A 7 -12.97 -39.28 -15.67
CA ALA A 7 -12.74 -38.13 -16.54
C ALA A 7 -11.72 -37.16 -15.90
N PRO A 8 -10.82 -36.52 -16.68
CA PRO A 8 -9.87 -35.57 -16.12
C PRO A 8 -10.59 -34.36 -15.53
N ALA A 9 -10.22 -33.96 -14.31
CA ALA A 9 -10.75 -32.75 -13.69
C ALA A 9 -10.32 -31.50 -14.47
N PRO A 10 -11.16 -30.44 -14.53
CA PRO A 10 -10.80 -29.19 -15.18
C PRO A 10 -9.53 -28.59 -14.57
N GLN A 11 -8.53 -28.32 -15.42
CA GLN A 11 -7.29 -27.67 -15.00
C GLN A 11 -7.54 -26.17 -14.92
N THR A 12 -7.52 -25.59 -13.72
CA THR A 12 -7.65 -24.14 -13.54
C THR A 12 -6.51 -23.44 -14.28
N PRO A 13 -6.77 -22.43 -15.13
CA PRO A 13 -5.72 -21.68 -15.80
C PRO A 13 -4.80 -21.02 -14.77
N VAL A 14 -3.53 -21.41 -14.74
CA VAL A 14 -2.52 -20.78 -13.87
C VAL A 14 -2.02 -19.52 -14.56
N ASN A 15 -2.13 -18.36 -13.90
CA ASN A 15 -1.55 -17.13 -14.44
C ASN A 15 -0.04 -17.30 -14.64
N PRO A 16 0.51 -16.86 -15.79
CA PRO A 16 1.94 -16.97 -16.03
C PRO A 16 2.72 -16.20 -14.96
N ARG A 17 3.81 -16.79 -14.45
CA ARG A 17 4.60 -16.25 -13.32
C ARG A 17 5.10 -14.82 -13.59
N SER A 18 5.46 -14.51 -14.85
CA SER A 18 5.87 -13.17 -15.26
C SER A 18 4.77 -12.14 -15.06
N ARG A 19 3.51 -12.48 -15.35
CA ARG A 19 2.36 -11.60 -15.14
C ARG A 19 2.13 -11.33 -13.66
N VAL A 20 2.24 -12.37 -12.81
CA VAL A 20 2.11 -12.22 -11.35
C VAL A 20 3.22 -11.30 -10.82
N LEU A 21 4.47 -11.53 -11.24
CA LEU A 21 5.60 -10.71 -10.82
C LEU A 21 5.43 -9.23 -11.20
N VAL A 22 5.07 -8.94 -12.44
CA VAL A 22 4.85 -7.56 -12.91
C VAL A 22 3.68 -6.92 -12.17
N ALA A 23 2.58 -7.64 -11.95
CA ALA A 23 1.44 -7.13 -11.19
C ALA A 23 1.84 -6.80 -9.74
N SER A 24 2.60 -7.68 -9.08
CA SER A 24 3.12 -7.43 -7.73
C SER A 24 4.04 -6.21 -7.69
N LEU A 25 4.99 -6.10 -8.63
CA LEU A 25 5.89 -4.95 -8.72
C LEU A 25 5.15 -3.63 -8.93
N MET A 26 4.15 -3.61 -9.81
CA MET A 26 3.32 -2.43 -10.06
C MET A 26 2.51 -2.06 -8.81
N GLY A 27 1.90 -3.05 -8.16
CA GLY A 27 1.17 -2.83 -6.90
C GLY A 27 2.08 -2.23 -5.82
N THR A 28 3.24 -2.84 -5.58
CA THR A 28 4.23 -2.30 -4.64
C THR A 28 4.66 -0.89 -5.03
N THR A 29 4.90 -0.63 -6.31
CA THR A 29 5.33 0.71 -6.77
C THR A 29 4.28 1.78 -6.48
N ILE A 30 3.01 1.51 -6.76
CA ILE A 30 1.91 2.46 -6.50
C ILE A 30 1.78 2.75 -5.00
N GLU A 31 1.89 1.70 -4.16
CA GLU A 31 1.90 1.89 -2.71
C GLU A 31 3.04 2.81 -2.24
N PHE A 32 4.24 2.68 -2.81
CA PHE A 32 5.35 3.55 -2.47
C PHE A 32 5.23 4.96 -3.08
N TYR A 33 4.59 5.09 -4.24
CA TYR A 33 4.41 6.36 -4.94
C TYR A 33 3.59 7.35 -4.10
N ASP A 34 2.42 6.95 -3.64
CA ASP A 34 1.55 7.80 -2.84
C ASP A 34 2.21 8.18 -1.51
N PHE A 35 2.94 7.23 -0.90
CA PHE A 35 3.72 7.50 0.30
C PHE A 35 4.80 8.55 0.11
N TYR A 36 5.50 8.51 -1.02
CA TYR A 36 6.54 9.49 -1.30
C TYR A 36 5.96 10.90 -1.49
N ILE A 37 4.84 11.00 -2.20
CA ILE A 37 4.12 12.27 -2.36
C ILE A 37 3.63 12.79 -1.00
N TYR A 38 3.03 11.92 -0.19
CA TYR A 38 2.51 12.30 1.12
C TYR A 38 3.63 12.74 2.07
N ALA A 39 4.78 12.05 2.07
CA ALA A 39 5.96 12.45 2.84
C ALA A 39 6.49 13.83 2.39
N THR A 40 6.56 14.07 1.08
CA THR A 40 6.98 15.35 0.52
C THR A 40 6.01 16.47 0.95
N ALA A 41 4.71 16.22 0.90
CA ALA A 41 3.70 17.15 1.37
C ALA A 41 3.79 17.39 2.89
N ALA A 42 4.11 16.36 3.68
CA ALA A 42 4.30 16.46 5.13
C ALA A 42 5.47 17.39 5.52
N VAL A 43 6.48 17.53 4.65
CA VAL A 43 7.59 18.48 4.86
C VAL A 43 7.23 19.87 4.35
N LEU A 44 6.69 19.97 3.13
CA LEU A 44 6.64 21.25 2.40
C LEU A 44 5.33 22.03 2.60
N VAL A 45 4.21 21.30 2.79
CA VAL A 45 2.85 21.83 2.69
C VAL A 45 2.10 21.75 4.02
N PHE A 46 2.02 20.57 4.63
CA PHE A 46 1.16 20.31 5.79
C PHE A 46 1.49 21.15 7.05
N PRO A 47 2.75 21.45 7.39
CA PRO A 47 3.05 22.31 8.54
C PRO A 47 2.38 23.69 8.41
N LYS A 48 2.35 24.24 7.19
CA LYS A 48 1.77 25.55 6.89
C LYS A 48 0.25 25.49 6.72
N LEU A 49 -0.27 24.39 6.18
CA LEU A 49 -1.68 24.24 5.84
C LEU A 49 -2.54 23.85 7.06
N PHE A 50 -2.05 22.93 7.89
CA PHE A 50 -2.82 22.37 9.01
C PHE A 50 -2.38 22.90 10.38
N PHE A 51 -1.17 23.42 10.50
CA PHE A 51 -0.62 23.94 11.77
C PHE A 51 -0.13 25.41 11.66
N PRO A 52 -0.89 26.34 11.05
CA PRO A 52 -0.42 27.70 10.75
C PRO A 52 -0.15 28.56 11.98
N SER A 53 -0.77 28.25 13.12
CA SER A 53 -0.64 29.02 14.37
C SER A 53 0.44 28.49 15.32
N SER A 54 1.07 27.36 14.99
CA SER A 54 2.15 26.78 15.77
C SER A 54 3.49 27.41 15.40
N ASP A 55 4.48 27.32 16.30
CA ASP A 55 5.84 27.65 15.92
C ASP A 55 6.35 26.66 14.83
N PRO A 56 7.33 27.06 14.00
CA PRO A 56 7.75 26.28 12.84
C PRO A 56 8.21 24.85 13.16
N THR A 57 8.85 24.65 14.31
CA THR A 57 9.36 23.33 14.72
C THR A 57 8.22 22.43 15.16
N THR A 58 7.30 22.94 15.98
CA THR A 58 6.13 22.18 16.42
C THR A 58 5.23 21.84 15.23
N ALA A 59 5.00 22.77 14.30
CA ALA A 59 4.20 22.53 13.10
C ALA A 59 4.76 21.37 12.25
N LEU A 60 6.08 21.33 12.06
CA LEU A 60 6.74 20.25 11.34
C LEU A 60 6.65 18.92 12.08
N LEU A 61 6.87 18.93 13.40
CA LEU A 61 6.80 17.72 14.22
C LEU A 61 5.38 17.13 14.26
N SER A 62 4.36 17.98 14.37
CA SER A 62 2.96 17.57 14.28
C SER A 62 2.61 17.00 12.90
N SER A 63 3.12 17.61 11.82
CA SER A 63 2.96 17.08 10.47
C SER A 63 3.61 15.70 10.31
N PHE A 64 4.81 15.50 10.86
CA PHE A 64 5.44 14.18 10.88
C PHE A 64 4.70 13.17 11.75
N ALA A 65 4.06 13.59 12.85
CA ALA A 65 3.24 12.70 13.65
C ALA A 65 2.03 12.18 12.85
N VAL A 66 1.37 13.03 12.05
CA VAL A 66 0.29 12.61 11.14
C VAL A 66 0.81 11.66 10.08
N PHE A 67 1.95 11.97 9.45
CA PHE A 67 2.60 11.05 8.51
C PHE A 67 2.95 9.69 9.15
N GLY A 68 3.50 9.71 10.37
CA GLY A 68 3.82 8.50 11.14
C GLY A 68 2.58 7.69 11.50
N ALA A 69 1.45 8.33 11.81
CA ALA A 69 0.18 7.65 12.05
C ALA A 69 -0.29 6.84 10.82
N ALA A 70 -0.05 7.34 9.61
CA ALA A 70 -0.36 6.61 8.38
C ALA A 70 0.47 5.31 8.23
N MET A 71 1.68 5.26 8.78
CA MET A 71 2.50 4.02 8.80
C MET A 71 1.91 2.96 9.71
N VAL A 72 1.24 3.35 10.81
CA VAL A 72 0.53 2.42 11.70
C VAL A 72 -0.80 1.97 11.09
N ALA A 73 -1.49 2.86 10.37
CA ALA A 73 -2.74 2.54 9.70
C ALA A 73 -2.58 1.44 8.63
N ARG A 74 -1.40 1.30 8.01
CA ARG A 74 -1.15 0.28 6.99
C ARG A 74 -1.19 -1.16 7.50
N PRO A 75 -0.39 -1.56 8.51
CA PRO A 75 -0.51 -2.88 9.13
C PRO A 75 -1.94 -3.18 9.61
N VAL A 76 -2.62 -2.17 10.14
CA VAL A 76 -4.02 -2.31 10.55
C VAL A 76 -4.91 -2.65 9.36
N GLY A 77 -4.78 -1.91 8.25
CA GLY A 77 -5.49 -2.22 7.00
C GLY A 77 -5.23 -3.65 6.51
N ALA A 78 -3.96 -4.07 6.48
CA ALA A 78 -3.56 -5.41 6.03
C ALA A 78 -4.05 -6.55 6.94
N VAL A 79 -4.36 -6.28 8.21
CA VAL A 79 -4.93 -7.28 9.13
C VAL A 79 -6.43 -7.46 8.92
N PHE A 80 -7.14 -6.39 8.53
CA PHE A 80 -8.60 -6.40 8.41
C PHE A 80 -9.12 -6.62 6.98
N PHE A 81 -8.29 -6.44 5.95
CA PHE A 81 -8.63 -6.56 4.53
C PHE A 81 -7.62 -7.44 3.79
#